data_AF-K2QCE0-F1
#
_entry.id   AF-K2QCE0-F1
#
_cell.length_a   1.000
_cell.length_b   1.000
_cell.length_c   1.000
_cell.angle_alpha   90.00
_cell.angle_beta   90.00
_cell.angle_gamma   90.00
#
_symmetry.space_group_name_H-M   'P 1'
#
loop_
_entity.id
_entity.type
_entity.pdbx_description
1 polymer ?
#
loop_
_entity_poly.entity_id
_entity_poly.type
_entity_poly.pdbx_seq_one_letter_code
_entity_poly.pdbx_strand_id
1 'polypeptide(L)' 'MKRLDPEFILGGVHHVTAITSSAQKIYDFFTNILGLRLAKLTVNQDDYETYHLYFTD' A
#
# COMPACT_ATOMS: atom_id res chain seq x y z
N MET A 1 -4.14 -18.81 24.08
CA MET A 1 -4.46 -18.19 22.78
C MET A 1 -5.92 -18.50 22.49
N LYS A 2 -6.84 -17.53 22.63
CA LYS A 2 -8.26 -17.78 22.33
C LYS A 2 -8.40 -18.04 20.83
N ARG A 3 -9.01 -19.17 20.45
CA ARG A 3 -9.53 -19.35 19.08
C ARG A 3 -10.60 -18.28 18.87
N LEU A 4 -10.41 -17.42 17.88
CA LEU A 4 -11.44 -16.48 17.41
C LEU A 4 -12.59 -17.30 16.82
N ASP A 5 -13.80 -16.75 16.87
CA ASP A 5 -14.98 -17.37 16.25
C ASP A 5 -14.71 -17.65 14.76
N PRO A 6 -15.13 -18.80 14.20
CA PRO A 6 -14.87 -19.16 12.81
C PRO A 6 -15.45 -18.16 11.79
N GLU A 7 -16.44 -17.36 12.20
CA GLU A 7 -17.04 -16.32 11.35
C GLU A 7 -16.16 -15.08 11.14
N PHE A 8 -15.12 -14.86 11.95
CA PHE A 8 -14.26 -13.66 11.89
C PHE A 8 -12.78 -14.01 11.76
N ILE A 9 -12.46 -14.91 10.83
CA ILE A 9 -11.08 -15.25 10.50
C ILE A 9 -10.48 -14.11 9.65
N LEU A 10 -9.34 -13.58 10.09
CA LEU A 10 -8.55 -12.63 9.30
C LEU A 10 -7.98 -13.34 8.06
N GLY A 11 -8.28 -12.83 6.86
CA GLY A 11 -7.85 -13.41 5.59
C GLY A 11 -6.35 -13.28 5.27
N GLY A 12 -5.59 -12.58 6.10
CA GLY A 12 -4.16 -12.34 5.93
C GLY A 12 -3.79 -10.86 5.99
N VAL A 13 -2.62 -10.52 5.44
CA VAL A 13 -2.17 -9.13 5.31
C VAL A 13 -2.96 -8.44 4.20
N HIS A 14 -3.55 -7.30 4.50
CA HIS A 14 -4.34 -6.54 3.53
C HIS A 14 -3.49 -5.53 2.74
N HIS A 15 -2.63 -4.76 3.40
CA HIS A 15 -1.60 -3.91 2.80
C HIS A 15 -0.55 -3.52 3.84
N VAL A 16 0.56 -2.94 3.38
CA VAL A 16 1.58 -2.32 4.24
C VAL A 16 1.79 -0.88 3.76
N THR A 17 1.78 0.08 4.69
CA THR A 17 2.04 1.49 4.41
C THR A 17 3.41 1.91 4.93
N ALA A 18 4.16 2.65 4.13
CA ALA A 18 5.48 3.18 4.48
C ALA A 18 5.65 4.61 3.94
N ILE A 19 6.63 5.35 4.48
CA ILE A 19 6.93 6.73 4.08
C ILE A 19 8.11 6.74 3.11
N THR A 20 8.02 7.55 2.06
CA THR A 20 9.10 7.83 1.12
C THR A 20 9.32 9.33 0.99
N SER A 21 10.55 9.73 0.67
CA SER A 21 10.90 11.14 0.39
C SER A 21 10.62 11.56 -1.05
N SER A 22 10.30 10.63 -1.96
CA SER A 22 10.07 10.95 -3.38
C SER A 22 9.08 9.99 -4.04
N ALA A 23 7.99 10.54 -4.57
CA ALA A 23 6.98 9.80 -5.31
C ALA A 23 7.53 9.17 -6.61
N GLN A 24 8.40 9.88 -7.32
CA GLN A 24 9.00 9.35 -8.55
C GLN A 24 9.94 8.18 -8.27
N LYS A 25 10.85 8.32 -7.30
CA LYS A 25 11.82 7.25 -6.98
C LYS A 25 11.12 5.97 -6.51
N ILE A 26 10.05 6.11 -5.73
CA ILE A 26 9.30 4.93 -5.25
C ILE A 26 8.50 4.27 -6.39
N TYR A 27 7.95 5.07 -7.31
CA TYR A 27 7.31 4.56 -8.53
C TYR A 27 8.30 3.81 -9.42
N ASP A 28 9.47 4.37 -9.69
CA ASP A 28 10.48 3.72 -10.52
C ASP A 28 10.93 2.39 -9.90
N PHE A 29 11.07 2.36 -8.57
CA PHE A 29 11.44 1.13 -7.86
C PHE A 29 10.33 0.07 -7.93
N PHE A 30 9.11 0.38 -7.48
CA PHE A 30 8.05 -0.62 -7.45
C PHE A 30 7.59 -1.03 -8.85
N THR A 31 7.51 -0.10 -9.80
CA THR A 31 7.00 -0.39 -11.14
C THR A 31 8.07 -0.93 -12.07
N ASN A 32 9.22 -0.25 -12.19
CA ASN A 32 10.19 -0.60 -13.22
C ASN A 32 11.22 -1.63 -12.75
N ILE A 33 11.54 -1.67 -11.44
CA ILE A 33 12.49 -2.65 -10.88
C ILE A 33 11.76 -3.89 -10.37
N LEU A 34 10.69 -3.72 -9.58
CA LEU A 34 9.94 -4.86 -9.02
C LEU A 34 8.79 -5.36 -9.89
N GLY A 35 8.39 -4.60 -10.92
CA GLY A 35 7.35 -5.02 -11.86
C GLY A 35 5.91 -4.91 -11.35
N LEU A 36 5.67 -4.20 -10.24
CA LEU A 36 4.32 -3.98 -9.71
C LEU A 36 3.59 -2.87 -10.47
N ARG A 37 2.27 -2.96 -10.56
CA ARG A 37 1.43 -1.92 -11.15
C ARG A 37 1.06 -0.85 -10.12
N LEU A 38 1.14 0.42 -10.51
CA LEU A 38 0.51 1.51 -9.77
C LEU A 38 -1.02 1.40 -9.89
N ALA A 39 -1.66 0.80 -8.90
CA ALA A 39 -3.11 0.59 -8.88
C ALA A 39 -3.89 1.87 -8.60
N LYS A 40 -3.33 2.77 -7.79
CA LYS A 40 -3.99 4.01 -7.41
C LYS A 40 -2.99 5.10 -7.09
N LEU A 41 -3.27 6.30 -7.60
CA LEU A 41 -2.58 7.53 -7.24
C LEU A 41 -3.61 8.48 -6.65
N THR A 42 -3.48 8.80 -5.37
CA THR A 42 -4.31 9.79 -4.68
C THR A 42 -3.46 10.64 -3.77
N VAL A 43 -4.12 11.46 -2.96
CA VAL A 43 -3.55 12.14 -1.80
C VAL A 43 -3.93 11.41 -0.52
N ASN A 44 -3.19 11.67 0.56
CA ASN A 44 -3.53 11.22 1.90
C ASN A 44 -4.84 11.92 2.34
N GLN A 45 -5.73 11.17 3.00
CA GLN A 45 -7.04 11.69 3.44
C GLN A 45 -6.92 12.59 4.68
N ASP A 46 -5.85 12.40 5.47
CA ASP A 46 -5.54 13.24 6.62
C ASP A 46 -4.73 14.48 6.23
N ASP A 47 -4.06 14.45 5.07
CA ASP A 47 -3.22 15.53 4.55
C ASP A 47 -3.22 15.55 3.01
N TYR A 48 -4.00 16.46 2.43
CA TYR A 48 -4.17 16.53 0.99
C TYR A 48 -2.94 17.05 0.22
N GLU A 49 -1.89 17.53 0.92
CA GLU A 49 -0.63 17.94 0.28
C GLU A 49 0.32 16.76 0.05
N THR A 50 0.06 15.60 0.65
CA THR A 50 0.91 14.40 0.57
C THR A 50 0.33 13.37 -0.39
N TYR A 51 1.12 12.91 -1.37
CA TYR A 51 0.72 11.80 -2.25
C TYR A 51 0.65 10.46 -1.51
N HIS A 52 -0.34 9.64 -1.88
CA HIS A 52 -0.50 8.25 -1.45
C HIS A 52 -0.56 7.35 -2.69
N LEU A 53 0.52 6.60 -2.93
CA LEU A 53 0.67 5.68 -4.06
C LEU A 53 0.40 4.26 -3.59
N TYR A 54 -0.41 3.52 -4.36
CA TYR A 54 -0.76 2.13 -4.09
C TYR A 54 -0.22 1.24 -5.22
N PHE A 55 0.57 0.23 -4.85
CA PHE A 55 1.17 -0.73 -5.79
C PHE A 55 0.65 -2.15 -5.52
N THR A 56 0.39 -2.91 -6.59
CA THR A 56 -0.08 -4.31 -6.55
C THR A 56 0.33 -5.02 -7.85
N ASP A 57 0.24 -6.35 -7.91
CA ASP A 57 0.41 -7.13 -9.13
C ASP A 57 -0.71 -6.91 -10.19
#